data_AF-A0A2A9PN60-F1
#
_entry.id   AF-A0A2A9PN60-F1
#
_cell.length_a   1.000
_cell.length_b   1.000
_cell.length_c   1.000
_cell.angle_alpha   90.00
_cell.angle_beta   90.00
_cell.angle_gamma   90.00
#
_symmetry.space_group_name_H-M   'P 1'
#
loop_
_entity.id
_entity.type
_entity.pdbx_description
1 polymer ?
#
loop_
_entity_poly.entity_id
_entity_poly.type
_entity_poly.pdbx_seq_one_letter_code
_entity_poly.pdbx_strand_id
1 'polypeptide(L)'
;MTLETTTEIDRTDLQDPGTIDSALITTVKCLSSYNWVEAPTPTIAVPGAPPLWTPPKEVCQLKKDSGLIYTKQNAARHPNCPLEPLFRSLFITNPSFDVRSVDVIADRNSIRKLLFFANPNIARRGIEPFSITIEVIRDTTIMYHLDSTTHEDITPNNFRGYNREFEKTYTTNQIEGSTGHYKIISYSFYGLNLIVRHKSDGCVKTDASPPTSGDQCPGASDVSQFLDTLSVSLPKRPDTASAGSELKLYVLRHSTPSHKSRVQ
;
A
#
# COMPACT_ATOMS: atom_id res chain seq x y z
N MET A 1 -22.28 22.04 1.99
CA MET A 1 -22.07 21.64 3.41
C MET A 1 -22.37 20.15 3.49
N THR A 2 -21.35 19.32 3.49
CA THR A 2 -21.46 17.92 3.91
C THR A 2 -21.67 17.92 5.42
N LEU A 3 -22.73 17.27 5.89
CA LEU A 3 -22.99 17.11 7.32
C LEU A 3 -22.00 16.09 7.86
N GLU A 4 -21.03 16.53 8.64
CA GLU A 4 -20.18 15.63 9.42
C GLU A 4 -21.01 15.06 10.56
N THR A 5 -21.30 13.77 10.49
CA THR A 5 -21.98 13.04 11.56
C THR A 5 -20.97 12.14 12.23
N THR A 6 -20.79 12.30 13.54
CA THR A 6 -19.99 11.39 14.35
C THR A 6 -20.91 10.32 14.93
N THR A 7 -20.55 9.06 14.74
CA THR A 7 -21.24 7.91 15.36
C THR A 7 -20.23 7.11 16.14
N GLU A 8 -20.54 6.87 17.41
CA GLU A 8 -19.78 5.96 18.27
C GLU A 8 -20.37 4.56 18.15
N ILE A 9 -19.50 3.55 18.06
CA ILE A 9 -19.87 2.15 18.00
C ILE A 9 -19.15 1.45 19.13
N ASP A 10 -19.89 0.90 20.08
CA ASP A 10 -19.34 0.07 21.14
C ASP A 10 -19.22 -1.38 20.66
N ARG A 11 -18.28 -2.13 21.23
CA ARG A 11 -18.14 -3.55 20.92
C ARG A 11 -19.37 -4.34 21.33
N THR A 12 -20.06 -3.92 22.38
CA THR A 12 -21.31 -4.52 22.86
C THR A 12 -22.45 -4.38 21.84
N ASP A 13 -22.35 -3.46 20.87
CA ASP A 13 -23.29 -3.32 19.75
C ASP A 13 -23.09 -4.40 18.67
N LEU A 14 -21.98 -5.13 18.68
CA LEU A 14 -21.72 -6.21 17.73
C LEU A 14 -22.62 -7.40 18.04
N GLN A 15 -23.55 -7.68 17.14
CA GLN A 15 -24.40 -8.87 17.21
C GLN A 15 -23.62 -10.13 16.81
N ASP A 16 -24.01 -11.28 17.38
CA ASP A 16 -23.51 -12.57 16.92
C ASP A 16 -23.92 -12.76 15.45
N PRO A 17 -22.96 -12.88 14.52
CA PRO A 17 -23.25 -12.98 13.09
C PRO A 17 -23.97 -14.28 12.68
N GLY A 18 -24.21 -15.21 13.61
CA GLY A 18 -24.94 -16.46 13.34
C GLY A 18 -24.11 -17.43 12.47
N THR A 19 -24.79 -18.32 11.74
CA THR A 19 -24.12 -19.21 10.79
C THR A 19 -23.70 -18.43 9.55
N ILE A 20 -22.42 -18.04 9.50
CA ILE A 20 -21.85 -17.33 8.36
C ILE A 20 -21.38 -18.36 7.32
N ASP A 21 -21.69 -18.13 6.05
CA ASP A 21 -20.95 -18.75 4.94
C ASP A 21 -19.44 -18.46 5.11
N SER A 22 -18.56 -19.36 4.63
CA SER A 22 -17.12 -19.16 4.86
C SER A 22 -16.65 -17.80 4.31
N ALA A 23 -16.16 -16.91 5.18
CA ALA A 23 -15.64 -15.61 4.82
C ALA A 23 -14.25 -15.73 4.18
N LEU A 24 -14.23 -16.07 2.89
CA LEU A 24 -13.00 -16.25 2.11
C LEU A 24 -12.62 -14.96 1.39
N ILE A 25 -11.31 -14.69 1.36
CA ILE A 25 -10.73 -13.71 0.45
C ILE A 25 -10.50 -14.42 -0.88
N THR A 26 -11.06 -13.89 -1.95
CA THR A 26 -10.94 -14.45 -3.30
C THR A 26 -10.54 -13.36 -4.29
N THR A 27 -10.25 -13.77 -5.54
CA THR A 27 -10.06 -12.87 -6.69
C THR A 27 -9.04 -11.75 -6.49
N VAL A 28 -7.98 -12.01 -5.71
CA VAL A 28 -6.98 -11.01 -5.38
C VAL A 28 -6.21 -10.58 -6.63
N LYS A 29 -6.14 -9.27 -6.89
CA LYS A 29 -5.41 -8.69 -8.02
C LYS A 29 -4.61 -7.47 -7.58
N CYS A 30 -3.41 -7.33 -8.14
CA CYS A 30 -2.68 -6.06 -8.08
C CYS A 30 -3.27 -5.12 -9.14
N LEU A 31 -3.83 -3.99 -8.73
CA LEU A 31 -4.39 -3.01 -9.65
C LEU A 31 -3.35 -1.96 -10.07
N SER A 32 -2.57 -1.46 -9.13
CA SER A 32 -1.54 -0.45 -9.37
C SER A 32 -0.59 -0.33 -8.18
N SER A 33 0.47 0.47 -8.34
CA SER A 33 1.41 0.84 -7.30
C SER A 33 1.94 2.25 -7.52
N TYR A 34 2.46 2.86 -6.46
CA TYR A 34 3.18 4.13 -6.55
C TYR A 34 4.23 4.26 -5.46
N ASN A 35 5.24 5.10 -5.68
CA ASN A 35 6.15 5.56 -4.63
C ASN A 35 5.93 7.04 -4.37
N TRP A 36 6.02 7.47 -3.11
CA TRP A 36 6.33 8.88 -2.83
C TRP A 36 7.78 9.17 -3.17
N VAL A 37 8.01 10.30 -3.82
CA VAL A 37 9.35 10.79 -4.17
C VAL A 37 9.63 12.06 -3.38
N GLU A 38 10.84 12.19 -2.85
CA GLU A 38 11.31 13.41 -2.20
C GLU A 38 11.37 14.56 -3.21
N ALA A 39 10.55 15.58 -3.02
CA ALA A 39 10.41 16.70 -3.94
C ALA A 39 9.76 17.91 -3.23
N PRO A 40 9.98 19.15 -3.70
CA PRO A 40 9.38 20.35 -3.09
C PRO A 40 7.85 20.38 -3.12
N THR A 41 7.25 19.64 -4.04
CA THR A 41 5.79 19.51 -4.18
C THR A 41 5.40 18.04 -4.03
N PRO A 42 4.18 17.73 -3.53
CA PRO A 42 3.72 16.35 -3.40
C PRO A 42 3.86 15.61 -4.72
N THR A 43 4.72 14.59 -4.78
CA THR A 43 5.08 13.91 -6.03
C THR A 43 5.09 12.41 -5.85
N ILE A 44 4.41 11.69 -6.74
CA ILE A 44 4.44 10.22 -6.79
C ILE A 44 5.03 9.70 -8.10
N ALA A 45 5.74 8.58 -8.03
CA ALA A 45 6.16 7.79 -9.18
C ALA A 45 5.16 6.68 -9.49
N VAL A 46 4.76 6.51 -10.76
CA VAL A 46 3.78 5.50 -11.20
C VAL A 46 4.26 4.79 -12.48
N PRO A 47 4.19 3.45 -12.57
CA PRO A 47 3.98 2.54 -11.44
C PRO A 47 5.11 2.67 -10.42
N GLY A 48 4.82 2.32 -9.17
CA GLY A 48 5.82 2.25 -8.12
C GLY A 48 6.64 0.95 -8.18
N ALA A 49 7.83 0.99 -7.58
CA ALA A 49 8.68 -0.16 -7.36
C ALA A 49 9.04 -0.26 -5.86
N PRO A 50 8.77 -1.40 -5.20
CA PRO A 50 9.21 -1.64 -3.82
C PRO A 50 10.74 -1.66 -3.76
N PRO A 51 11.35 -1.31 -2.61
CA PRO A 51 12.78 -1.46 -2.44
C PRO A 51 13.15 -2.95 -2.45
N LEU A 52 14.28 -3.28 -3.05
CA LEU A 52 14.73 -4.65 -3.18
C LEU A 52 15.44 -5.09 -1.90
N TRP A 53 15.16 -6.29 -1.41
CA TRP A 53 15.91 -6.93 -0.33
C TRP A 53 17.37 -7.14 -0.76
N THR A 54 18.26 -6.38 -0.13
CA THR A 54 19.70 -6.34 -0.38
C THR A 54 20.44 -6.31 0.96
N PRO A 55 20.43 -7.43 1.70
CA PRO A 55 21.06 -7.49 3.01
C PRO A 55 22.57 -7.25 2.89
N PRO A 56 23.20 -6.58 3.87
CA PRO A 56 24.66 -6.51 3.95
C PRO A 56 25.28 -7.91 3.98
N LYS A 57 26.45 -8.06 3.36
CA LYS A 57 27.18 -9.35 3.34
C LYS A 57 27.75 -9.71 4.72
N GLU A 58 28.04 -8.71 5.53
CA GLU A 58 28.62 -8.85 6.86
C GLU A 58 27.61 -8.41 7.93
N VAL A 59 27.75 -8.97 9.12
CA VAL A 59 26.93 -8.58 10.27
C VAL A 59 27.26 -7.13 10.63
N CYS A 60 26.23 -6.28 10.70
CA CYS A 60 26.36 -4.90 11.11
C CYS A 60 25.43 -4.61 12.29
N GLN A 61 25.88 -3.75 13.20
CA GLN A 61 25.04 -3.26 14.29
C GLN A 61 24.16 -2.13 13.76
N LEU A 62 22.84 -2.29 13.91
CA LEU A 62 21.88 -1.28 13.48
C LEU A 62 21.89 -0.06 14.39
N LYS A 63 21.77 1.11 13.77
CA LYS A 63 21.53 2.36 14.48
C LYS A 63 20.08 2.42 14.94
N LYS A 64 19.85 3.09 16.07
CA LYS A 64 18.49 3.40 16.53
C LYS A 64 17.82 4.34 15.52
N ASP A 65 16.52 4.17 15.34
CA ASP A 65 15.71 5.08 14.56
C ASP A 65 15.81 6.51 15.14
N SER A 66 16.06 7.53 14.29
CA SER A 66 16.14 8.94 14.68
C SER A 66 15.61 9.91 13.61
N GLY A 67 15.22 11.12 14.02
CA GLY A 67 14.71 12.17 13.12
C GLY A 67 13.22 12.02 12.78
N LEU A 68 12.79 12.78 11.76
CA LEU A 68 11.40 12.86 11.33
C LEU A 68 10.90 11.55 10.73
N ILE A 69 9.74 11.08 11.20
CA ILE A 69 9.07 9.88 10.71
C ILE A 69 7.65 10.22 10.33
N TYR A 70 7.26 9.83 9.13
CA TYR A 70 5.86 9.82 8.75
C TYR A 70 5.17 8.58 9.29
N THR A 71 4.25 8.76 10.24
CA THR A 71 3.32 7.72 10.65
C THR A 71 2.22 7.54 9.59
N LYS A 72 1.90 8.62 8.86
CA LYS A 72 0.86 8.66 7.81
C LYS A 72 1.33 9.49 6.61
N GLN A 73 2.28 8.96 5.84
CA GLN A 73 2.93 9.69 4.75
C GLN A 73 1.98 10.29 3.71
N ASN A 74 0.91 9.58 3.32
CA ASN A 74 -0.07 10.12 2.36
C ASN A 74 -0.76 11.38 2.88
N ALA A 75 -1.19 11.38 4.15
CA ALA A 75 -1.83 12.53 4.78
C ALA A 75 -0.84 13.65 5.11
N ALA A 76 0.42 13.30 5.43
CA ALA A 76 1.47 14.30 5.66
C ALA A 76 1.83 15.07 4.38
N ARG A 77 1.90 14.36 3.24
CA ARG A 77 2.31 14.93 1.95
C ARG A 77 1.15 15.54 1.18
N HIS A 78 -0.08 15.05 1.38
CA HIS A 78 -1.26 15.56 0.68
C HIS A 78 -2.47 15.59 1.63
N PRO A 79 -2.48 16.52 2.62
CA PRO A 79 -3.45 16.51 3.72
C PRO A 79 -4.89 16.73 3.26
N ASN A 80 -5.10 17.53 2.22
CA ASN A 80 -6.43 17.83 1.70
C ASN A 80 -7.02 16.66 0.89
N CYS A 81 -6.19 15.83 0.27
CA CYS A 81 -6.65 14.67 -0.50
C CYS A 81 -5.74 13.43 -0.32
N PRO A 82 -5.68 12.81 0.88
CA PRO A 82 -4.75 11.71 1.16
C PRO A 82 -4.96 10.45 0.31
N LEU A 83 -6.13 10.31 -0.32
CA LEU A 83 -6.49 9.22 -1.21
C LEU A 83 -6.23 9.52 -2.69
N GLU A 84 -5.95 10.77 -3.07
CA GLU A 84 -5.72 11.10 -4.48
C GLU A 84 -4.60 10.26 -5.14
N PRO A 85 -3.45 9.98 -4.48
CA PRO A 85 -2.43 9.10 -5.04
C PRO A 85 -2.95 7.70 -5.42
N LEU A 86 -3.93 7.18 -4.67
CA LEU A 86 -4.56 5.90 -4.97
C LEU A 86 -5.28 5.97 -6.32
N PHE A 87 -6.20 6.93 -6.46
CA PHE A 87 -6.98 7.07 -7.69
C PHE A 87 -6.12 7.44 -8.89
N ARG A 88 -5.17 8.37 -8.74
CA ARG A 88 -4.29 8.79 -9.83
C ARG A 88 -3.44 7.63 -10.34
N SER A 89 -2.81 6.87 -9.44
CA SER A 89 -2.02 5.70 -9.86
C SER A 89 -2.89 4.59 -10.45
N LEU A 90 -4.11 4.38 -9.96
CA LEU A 90 -5.06 3.43 -10.52
C LEU A 90 -5.45 3.78 -11.96
N PHE A 91 -5.88 5.01 -12.23
CA PHE A 91 -6.34 5.41 -13.57
C PHE A 91 -5.20 5.62 -14.58
N ILE A 92 -3.95 5.82 -14.11
CA ILE A 92 -2.78 5.79 -15.00
C ILE A 92 -2.47 4.37 -15.46
N THR A 93 -2.46 3.41 -14.51
CA THR A 93 -2.12 2.01 -14.79
C THR A 93 -3.26 1.26 -15.46
N ASN A 94 -4.51 1.61 -15.15
CA ASN A 94 -5.71 1.00 -15.71
C ASN A 94 -6.77 2.07 -16.04
N PRO A 95 -6.65 2.75 -17.19
CA PRO A 95 -7.54 3.86 -17.56
C PRO A 95 -9.01 3.44 -17.74
N SER A 96 -9.26 2.16 -18.03
CA SER A 96 -10.59 1.59 -18.21
C SER A 96 -11.19 0.99 -16.93
N PHE A 97 -10.53 1.14 -15.78
CA PHE A 97 -11.01 0.57 -14.54
C PHE A 97 -12.35 1.19 -14.12
N ASP A 98 -13.38 0.37 -13.94
CA ASP A 98 -14.68 0.84 -13.45
C ASP A 98 -14.67 0.90 -11.92
N VAL A 99 -14.39 2.09 -11.38
CA VAL A 99 -14.41 2.30 -9.92
C VAL A 99 -15.81 2.17 -9.32
N ARG A 100 -16.87 2.25 -10.13
CA ARG A 100 -18.26 2.17 -9.66
C ARG A 100 -18.66 0.75 -9.26
N SER A 101 -17.90 -0.27 -9.69
CA SER A 101 -18.14 -1.65 -9.28
C SER A 101 -17.48 -2.01 -7.95
N VAL A 102 -16.94 -1.03 -7.22
CA VAL A 102 -16.22 -1.22 -5.95
C VAL A 102 -17.12 -0.82 -4.81
N ASP A 103 -17.30 -1.72 -3.85
CA ASP A 103 -18.14 -1.49 -2.68
C ASP A 103 -17.39 -0.77 -1.56
N VAL A 104 -16.09 -1.09 -1.37
CA VAL A 104 -15.27 -0.50 -0.30
C VAL A 104 -13.88 -0.11 -0.80
N ILE A 105 -13.46 1.13 -0.52
CA ILE A 105 -12.09 1.62 -0.74
C ILE A 105 -11.50 1.97 0.62
N ALA A 106 -10.39 1.34 1.00
CA ALA A 106 -9.80 1.56 2.32
C ALA A 106 -8.27 1.51 2.34
N ASP A 107 -7.67 2.17 3.34
CA ASP A 107 -6.31 1.85 3.75
C ASP A 107 -6.28 0.55 4.57
N ARG A 108 -5.22 -0.25 4.39
CA ARG A 108 -5.00 -1.48 5.18
C ARG A 108 -5.09 -1.25 6.69
N ASN A 109 -4.72 -0.05 7.16
CA ASN A 109 -4.78 0.29 8.57
C ASN A 109 -6.22 0.36 9.10
N SER A 110 -7.16 0.89 8.31
CA SER A 110 -8.58 0.96 8.65
C SER A 110 -9.15 -0.44 8.80
N ILE A 111 -8.90 -1.32 7.82
CA ILE A 111 -9.32 -2.73 7.87
C ILE A 111 -8.70 -3.47 9.06
N ARG A 112 -7.42 -3.23 9.35
CA ARG A 112 -6.73 -3.84 10.50
C ARG A 112 -7.35 -3.41 11.84
N LYS A 113 -7.70 -2.13 11.99
CA LYS A 113 -8.36 -1.62 13.20
C LYS A 113 -9.76 -2.21 13.37
N LEU A 114 -10.54 -2.30 12.30
CA LEU A 114 -11.85 -2.96 12.30
C LEU A 114 -11.73 -4.46 12.64
N LEU A 115 -10.72 -5.15 12.10
CA LEU A 115 -10.46 -6.55 12.39
C LEU A 115 -10.14 -6.77 13.87
N PHE A 116 -9.32 -5.91 14.48
CA PHE A 116 -9.04 -5.96 15.91
C PHE A 116 -10.26 -5.60 16.76
N PHE A 117 -11.06 -4.63 16.31
CA PHE A 117 -12.33 -4.28 16.95
C PHE A 117 -13.30 -5.46 16.95
N ALA A 118 -13.43 -6.20 15.84
CA ALA A 118 -14.28 -7.39 15.77
C ALA A 118 -13.69 -8.55 16.58
N ASN A 119 -12.37 -8.78 16.52
CA ASN A 119 -11.68 -9.86 17.21
C ASN A 119 -10.53 -9.33 18.08
N PRO A 120 -10.71 -9.24 19.42
CA PRO A 120 -9.73 -8.64 20.32
C PRO A 120 -8.59 -9.60 20.62
N ASN A 121 -8.83 -10.90 20.51
CA ASN A 121 -7.88 -11.94 20.88
C ASN A 121 -6.66 -11.98 19.94
N ILE A 122 -6.81 -11.44 18.72
CA ILE A 122 -5.71 -11.31 17.76
C ILE A 122 -4.91 -10.00 17.95
N ALA A 123 -5.39 -9.07 18.78
CA ALA A 123 -4.69 -7.82 19.06
C ALA A 123 -3.59 -8.06 20.11
N ARG A 124 -2.32 -8.07 19.68
CA ARG A 124 -1.16 -8.32 20.56
C ARG A 124 -0.91 -7.24 21.63
N ARG A 125 -1.49 -6.04 21.48
CA ARG A 125 -1.19 -4.86 22.33
C ARG A 125 -2.45 -4.13 22.80
N GLY A 126 -3.51 -4.87 23.11
CA GLY A 126 -4.81 -4.28 23.44
C GLY A 126 -5.45 -3.55 22.24
N ILE A 127 -6.71 -3.14 22.40
CA ILE A 127 -7.41 -2.33 21.40
C ILE A 127 -7.42 -0.90 21.91
N GLU A 128 -6.75 -0.01 21.19
CA GLU A 128 -6.85 1.43 21.43
C GLU A 128 -8.10 1.97 20.74
N PRO A 129 -8.78 2.99 21.33
CA PRO A 129 -9.81 3.73 20.63
C PRO A 129 -9.31 4.28 19.29
N PHE A 130 -10.15 4.26 18.27
CA PHE A 130 -9.80 4.80 16.97
C PHE A 130 -11.00 5.40 16.26
N SER A 131 -10.70 6.37 15.39
CA SER A 131 -11.68 6.96 14.48
C SER A 131 -11.31 6.63 13.04
N ILE A 132 -12.32 6.39 12.21
CA ILE A 132 -12.22 6.25 10.76
C ILE A 132 -13.23 7.22 10.17
N THR A 133 -12.79 8.03 9.20
CA THR A 133 -13.71 8.82 8.39
C THR A 133 -14.27 7.96 7.29
N ILE A 134 -15.59 8.03 7.13
CA ILE A 134 -16.32 7.28 6.13
C ILE A 134 -17.04 8.28 5.23
N GLU A 135 -16.76 8.20 3.92
CA GLU A 135 -17.51 8.89 2.89
C GLU A 135 -18.27 7.87 2.05
N VAL A 136 -19.57 8.06 1.87
CA VAL A 136 -20.39 7.21 1.00
C VAL A 136 -20.72 7.98 -0.26
N ILE A 137 -20.26 7.48 -1.40
CA ILE A 137 -20.51 8.06 -2.71
C ILE A 137 -21.27 7.02 -3.52
N ARG A 138 -22.58 7.25 -3.70
CA ARG A 138 -23.50 6.24 -4.27
C ARG A 138 -23.44 4.96 -3.45
N ASP A 139 -22.99 3.87 -4.05
CA ASP A 139 -22.90 2.55 -3.44
C ASP A 139 -21.48 2.21 -2.95
N THR A 140 -20.52 3.13 -3.14
CA THR A 140 -19.12 2.95 -2.72
C THR A 140 -18.87 3.62 -1.37
N THR A 141 -18.36 2.86 -0.42
CA THR A 141 -17.89 3.34 0.89
C THR A 141 -16.38 3.58 0.87
N ILE A 142 -15.94 4.77 1.20
CA ILE A 142 -14.53 5.16 1.25
C ILE A 142 -14.13 5.37 2.71
N MET A 143 -13.13 4.63 3.17
CA MET A 143 -12.63 4.66 4.55
C MET A 143 -11.19 5.18 4.61
N TYR A 144 -10.97 6.25 5.36
CA TYR A 144 -9.64 6.83 5.56
C TYR A 144 -9.51 7.45 6.95
N HIS A 145 -8.31 7.94 7.27
CA HIS A 145 -8.04 8.60 8.55
C HIS A 145 -7.69 10.07 8.34
N LEU A 146 -8.45 10.95 8.98
CA LEU A 146 -8.14 12.37 9.18
C LEU A 146 -7.54 12.55 10.58
N ASP A 147 -6.25 12.21 10.74
CA ASP A 147 -5.55 12.52 11.98
C ASP A 147 -4.63 13.72 11.74
N SER A 148 -4.59 14.65 12.70
CA SER A 148 -3.68 15.80 12.67
C SER A 148 -2.22 15.39 12.81
N THR A 149 -1.93 14.34 13.58
CA THR A 149 -0.58 13.82 13.76
C THR A 149 -0.22 12.83 12.65
N THR A 150 0.47 13.34 11.63
CA THR A 150 0.90 12.55 10.46
C THR A 150 2.38 12.21 10.47
N HIS A 151 3.12 12.80 11.42
CA HIS A 151 4.54 12.60 11.62
C HIS A 151 4.92 12.70 13.11
N GLU A 152 6.07 12.14 13.44
CA GLU A 152 6.69 12.22 14.76
C GLU A 152 8.19 12.48 14.60
N ASP A 153 8.75 13.31 15.47
CA ASP A 153 10.19 13.47 15.59
C ASP A 153 10.75 12.56 16.67
N ILE A 154 11.61 11.62 16.27
CA ILE A 154 12.37 10.83 17.23
C ILE A 154 13.59 11.63 17.68
N THR A 155 13.51 12.14 18.90
CA THR A 155 14.65 12.70 19.61
C THR A 155 15.61 11.59 20.08
N PRO A 156 16.91 11.88 20.23
CA PRO A 156 17.92 10.89 20.64
C PRO A 156 17.59 10.14 21.95
N ASN A 157 16.82 10.77 22.84
CA ASN A 157 16.46 10.20 24.14
C ASN A 157 15.19 9.35 24.11
N ASN A 158 14.45 9.31 23.00
CA ASN A 158 13.19 8.56 22.88
C ASN A 158 13.37 7.33 21.98
N PHE A 159 13.64 6.17 22.58
CA PHE A 159 13.82 4.94 21.81
C PHE A 159 12.48 4.44 21.23
N ARG A 160 12.37 4.39 19.90
CA ARG A 160 11.20 3.80 19.20
C ARG A 160 11.48 2.49 18.46
N GLY A 161 12.74 2.04 18.39
CA GLY A 161 13.12 0.81 17.72
C GLY A 161 14.23 0.98 16.68
N TYR A 162 14.29 0.00 15.77
CA TYR A 162 15.30 -0.12 14.71
C TYR A 162 14.67 -0.35 13.33
N ASN A 163 13.34 -0.26 13.21
CA ASN A 163 12.63 -0.74 12.02
C ASN A 163 13.02 0.04 10.77
N ARG A 164 13.17 1.36 10.88
CA ARG A 164 13.52 2.19 9.71
C ARG A 164 14.97 2.04 9.33
N GLU A 165 15.88 2.06 10.31
CA GLU A 165 17.29 1.83 10.03
C GLU A 165 17.53 0.41 9.52
N PHE A 166 16.73 -0.58 9.95
CA PHE A 166 16.68 -1.91 9.37
C PHE A 166 16.24 -1.86 7.90
N GLU A 167 15.08 -1.27 7.58
CA GLU A 167 14.60 -1.12 6.19
C GLU A 167 15.66 -0.46 5.30
N LYS A 168 16.26 0.65 5.74
CA LYS A 168 17.31 1.36 5.00
C LYS A 168 18.58 0.54 4.78
N THR A 169 18.97 -0.26 5.76
CA THR A 169 20.22 -1.05 5.71
C THR A 169 20.05 -2.31 4.87
N TYR A 170 18.86 -2.91 4.91
CA TYR A 170 18.59 -4.22 4.31
C TYR A 170 17.87 -4.13 2.97
N THR A 171 17.49 -2.95 2.51
CA THR A 171 16.83 -2.77 1.22
C THR A 171 17.43 -1.65 0.38
N THR A 172 17.35 -1.79 -0.94
CA THR A 172 17.80 -0.80 -1.91
C THR A 172 16.61 -0.27 -2.71
N ASN A 173 16.35 1.02 -2.59
CA ASN A 173 15.35 1.71 -3.41
C ASN A 173 15.63 1.52 -4.91
N GLN A 174 14.58 1.16 -5.66
CA GLN A 174 14.65 1.03 -7.12
C GLN A 174 14.28 2.33 -7.85
N ILE A 175 13.74 3.31 -7.13
CA ILE A 175 13.36 4.63 -7.62
C ILE A 175 14.13 5.66 -6.80
N GLU A 176 14.84 6.54 -7.50
CA GLU A 176 15.59 7.64 -6.87
C GLU A 176 14.64 8.55 -6.07
N GLY A 177 15.07 8.92 -4.86
CA GLY A 177 14.25 9.74 -3.95
C GLY A 177 13.02 9.02 -3.39
N SER A 178 12.84 7.71 -3.58
CA SER A 178 11.73 6.95 -3.01
C SER A 178 11.73 7.01 -1.48
N THR A 179 10.61 7.42 -0.90
CA THR A 179 10.41 7.52 0.56
C THR A 179 9.33 6.57 1.09
N GLY A 180 8.62 5.87 0.21
CA GLY A 180 7.62 4.89 0.59
C GLY A 180 6.90 4.32 -0.62
N HIS A 181 6.73 3.01 -0.66
CA HIS A 181 6.05 2.30 -1.74
C HIS A 181 4.69 1.81 -1.29
N TYR A 182 3.67 2.04 -2.11
CA TYR A 182 2.29 1.66 -1.87
C TYR A 182 1.77 0.80 -3.00
N LYS A 183 1.10 -0.30 -2.65
CA LYS A 183 0.34 -1.13 -3.59
C LYS A 183 -1.14 -0.91 -3.40
N ILE A 184 -1.88 -1.05 -4.50
CA ILE A 184 -3.32 -0.99 -4.55
C ILE A 184 -3.77 -2.35 -5.07
N ILE A 185 -4.45 -3.09 -4.20
CA ILE A 185 -4.98 -4.42 -4.54
C ILE A 185 -6.49 -4.38 -4.53
N SER A 186 -7.10 -5.26 -5.31
CA SER A 186 -8.52 -5.58 -5.18
C SER A 186 -8.72 -7.02 -4.77
N TYR A 187 -9.79 -7.29 -4.03
CA TYR A 187 -10.21 -8.65 -3.71
C TYR A 187 -11.70 -8.68 -3.36
N SER A 188 -12.32 -9.85 -3.51
CA SER A 188 -13.68 -10.08 -3.03
C SER A 188 -13.64 -10.68 -1.62
N PHE A 189 -14.40 -10.12 -0.69
CA PHE A 189 -14.56 -10.62 0.67
C PHE A 189 -16.02 -10.50 1.10
N TYR A 190 -16.63 -11.63 1.45
CA TYR A 190 -18.02 -11.69 1.89
C TYR A 190 -19.02 -11.01 0.92
N GLY A 191 -18.85 -11.28 -0.38
CA GLY A 191 -19.68 -10.70 -1.44
C GLY A 191 -19.37 -9.24 -1.81
N LEU A 192 -18.51 -8.56 -1.04
CA LEU A 192 -18.08 -7.20 -1.33
C LEU A 192 -16.81 -7.20 -2.20
N ASN A 193 -16.70 -6.25 -3.11
CA ASN A 193 -15.50 -5.95 -3.88
C ASN A 193 -14.75 -4.80 -3.21
N LEU A 194 -13.54 -5.10 -2.72
CA LEU A 194 -12.71 -4.15 -2.01
C LEU A 194 -11.56 -3.68 -2.88
N ILE A 195 -11.20 -2.41 -2.74
CA ILE A 195 -9.88 -1.87 -3.06
C ILE A 195 -9.17 -1.52 -1.77
N VAL A 196 -7.97 -2.07 -1.57
CA VAL A 196 -7.16 -1.79 -0.40
C VAL A 196 -5.79 -1.26 -0.79
N ARG A 197 -5.42 -0.11 -0.22
CA ARG A 197 -4.07 0.44 -0.31
C ARG A 197 -3.22 0.01 0.88
N HIS A 198 -1.99 -0.42 0.63
CA HIS A 198 -1.05 -0.74 1.70
C HIS A 198 0.40 -0.34 1.36
N LYS A 199 1.17 0.05 2.38
CA LYS A 199 2.64 0.18 2.26
C LYS A 199 3.26 -1.20 2.08
N SER A 200 4.29 -1.29 1.25
CA SER A 200 5.12 -2.48 1.08
C SER A 200 6.58 -2.09 1.28
N ASP A 201 7.22 -2.70 2.26
CA ASP A 201 8.54 -2.29 2.77
C ASP A 201 9.71 -2.93 2.02
N GLY A 202 9.44 -3.93 1.17
CA GLY A 202 10.42 -4.47 0.24
C GLY A 202 9.91 -5.65 -0.58
N CYS A 203 10.74 -6.11 -1.51
CA CYS A 203 10.55 -7.32 -2.30
C CYS A 203 11.81 -8.16 -2.36
N VAL A 204 11.68 -9.46 -2.62
CA VAL A 204 12.82 -10.32 -2.98
C VAL A 204 12.95 -10.37 -4.50
N LYS A 205 14.18 -10.55 -5.00
CA LYS A 205 14.40 -10.88 -6.42
C LYS A 205 13.90 -12.31 -6.63
N THR A 206 12.89 -12.47 -7.46
CA THR A 206 12.56 -13.79 -8.01
C THR A 206 13.51 -14.02 -9.17
N ASP A 207 14.45 -14.97 -9.02
CA ASP A 207 15.19 -15.47 -10.15
C ASP A 207 14.18 -16.19 -11.04
N ALA A 208 13.84 -15.60 -12.20
CA ALA A 208 12.94 -16.22 -13.16
C ALA A 208 13.65 -17.39 -13.85
N SER A 209 13.84 -18.50 -13.13
CA SER A 209 14.01 -19.81 -13.75
C SER A 209 12.62 -20.46 -13.89
N PRO A 210 12.23 -20.93 -15.08
CA PRO A 210 11.01 -21.72 -15.20
C PRO A 210 11.14 -22.95 -14.30
N PRO A 211 10.07 -23.38 -13.62
CA PRO A 211 10.14 -24.51 -12.70
C PRO A 211 10.47 -25.79 -13.48
N THR A 212 11.71 -26.25 -13.38
CA THR A 212 12.08 -27.62 -13.73
C THR A 212 11.40 -28.53 -12.71
N SER A 213 10.57 -29.42 -13.22
CA SER A 213 9.81 -30.39 -12.45
C SER A 213 10.74 -31.28 -11.63
N GLY A 214 10.50 -31.35 -10.31
CA GLY A 214 11.07 -32.37 -9.43
C GLY A 214 11.87 -31.83 -8.25
N ASP A 215 11.20 -31.42 -7.17
CA ASP A 215 11.14 -32.22 -5.92
C ASP A 215 10.26 -31.49 -4.90
N GLN A 216 9.45 -32.26 -4.17
CA GLN A 216 8.43 -31.73 -3.25
C GLN A 216 9.02 -31.24 -1.92
N CYS A 217 8.58 -30.06 -1.49
CA CYS A 217 8.58 -29.65 -0.09
C CYS A 217 7.29 -28.83 0.17
N PRO A 218 6.30 -29.33 0.92
CA PRO A 218 5.01 -28.67 1.05
C PRO A 218 5.08 -27.55 2.10
N GLY A 219 4.99 -26.29 1.66
CA GLY A 219 4.83 -25.16 2.58
C GLY A 219 5.21 -23.78 2.04
N ALA A 220 5.98 -23.70 0.95
CA ALA A 220 6.47 -22.42 0.41
C ALA A 220 5.88 -22.03 -0.97
N SER A 221 5.17 -22.93 -1.65
CA SER A 221 4.66 -22.69 -3.00
C SER A 221 3.47 -21.73 -3.05
N ASP A 222 2.69 -21.63 -1.96
CA ASP A 222 1.43 -20.89 -1.93
C ASP A 222 1.65 -19.37 -1.99
N VAL A 223 2.66 -18.86 -1.28
CA VAL A 223 3.02 -17.44 -1.31
C VAL A 223 3.70 -17.02 -2.62
N SER A 224 4.47 -17.91 -3.25
CA SER A 224 5.13 -17.62 -4.53
C SER A 224 4.12 -17.51 -5.68
N GLN A 225 3.16 -18.43 -5.73
CA GLN A 225 2.08 -18.40 -6.73
C GLN A 225 1.18 -17.17 -6.58
N PHE A 226 0.98 -16.70 -5.34
CA PHE A 226 0.27 -15.45 -5.06
C PHE A 226 1.06 -14.20 -5.49
N LEU A 227 2.39 -14.24 -5.51
CA LEU A 227 3.22 -13.12 -5.95
C LEU A 227 3.38 -13.07 -7.48
N ASP A 228 3.42 -14.21 -8.16
CA ASP A 228 3.53 -14.30 -9.63
C ASP A 228 2.30 -13.73 -10.34
N THR A 229 1.12 -13.86 -9.73
CA THR A 229 -0.14 -13.24 -10.21
C THR A 229 -0.18 -11.71 -10.05
N LEU A 230 0.82 -11.09 -9.41
CA LEU A 230 0.92 -9.63 -9.22
C LEU A 230 1.78 -8.93 -10.27
N SER A 231 2.21 -9.63 -11.32
CA SER A 231 2.92 -9.02 -12.45
C SER A 231 1.98 -8.10 -13.22
N VAL A 232 2.18 -6.78 -13.08
CA VAL A 232 1.40 -5.74 -13.76
C VAL A 232 1.97 -5.53 -15.16
N SER A 233 1.16 -5.71 -16.20
CA SER A 233 1.46 -5.25 -17.55
C SER A 233 0.99 -3.80 -17.73
N LEU A 234 1.85 -2.94 -18.30
CA LEU A 234 1.51 -1.53 -18.57
C LEU A 234 0.69 -1.39 -19.86
N PRO A 235 -0.45 -0.69 -19.84
CA PRO A 235 -1.05 -0.10 -21.04
C PRO A 235 -0.47 1.29 -21.36
N LYS A 236 -0.65 1.74 -22.61
CA LYS A 236 -0.19 3.04 -23.13
C LYS A 236 -1.18 4.18 -22.81
N ARG A 237 -0.65 5.20 -22.10
CA ARG A 237 -1.08 6.62 -21.93
C ARG A 237 -2.49 6.88 -21.36
N PRO A 238 -2.60 7.75 -20.33
CA PRO A 238 -2.73 9.20 -20.56
C PRO A 238 -1.78 10.05 -19.68
N ASP A 239 -1.15 11.07 -20.28
CA ASP A 239 -0.48 12.15 -19.55
C ASP A 239 -1.51 13.26 -19.33
N THR A 240 -1.99 13.45 -18.11
CA THR A 240 -2.55 14.74 -17.72
C THR A 240 -2.59 14.86 -16.20
N ALA A 241 -1.95 15.91 -15.68
CA ALA A 241 -2.31 16.44 -14.38
C ALA A 241 -3.73 17.01 -14.47
N SER A 242 -4.61 16.63 -13.54
CA SER A 242 -5.94 17.24 -13.43
C SER A 242 -5.79 18.71 -13.05
N ALA A 243 -6.53 19.61 -13.72
CA ALA A 243 -6.54 21.02 -13.40
C ALA A 243 -6.98 21.23 -11.94
N GLY A 244 -6.11 21.79 -11.10
CA GLY A 244 -6.39 22.13 -9.70
C GLY A 244 -5.78 21.20 -8.63
N SER A 245 -5.09 20.12 -9.01
CA SER A 245 -4.40 19.25 -8.04
C SER A 245 -2.94 19.70 -7.79
N GLU A 246 -2.54 19.72 -6.52
CA GLU A 246 -1.15 19.96 -6.10
C GLU A 246 -0.25 18.71 -6.27
N LEU A 247 -0.86 17.53 -6.51
CA LEU A 247 -0.15 16.27 -6.69
C LEU A 247 0.47 16.17 -8.09
N LYS A 248 1.80 16.07 -8.13
CA LYS A 248 2.58 15.81 -9.35
C LYS A 248 2.82 14.32 -9.57
N LEU A 249 2.92 13.96 -10.84
CA LEU A 249 3.13 12.59 -11.29
C LEU A 249 4.47 12.47 -12.02
N TYR A 250 5.22 11.45 -11.66
CA TYR A 250 6.42 11.02 -12.36
C TYR A 250 6.17 9.64 -12.97
N VAL A 251 5.88 9.59 -14.28
CA VAL A 251 5.59 8.31 -14.95
C VAL A 251 6.90 7.66 -15.37
N LEU A 252 7.24 6.53 -14.75
CA LEU A 252 8.45 5.78 -15.06
C LEU A 252 8.30 5.09 -16.42
N ARG A 253 9.20 5.42 -17.35
CA ARG A 253 9.32 4.73 -18.63
C ARG A 253 10.40 3.66 -18.51
N HIS A 254 10.05 2.39 -18.66
CA HIS A 254 11.08 1.39 -18.94
C HIS A 254 11.58 1.62 -20.38
N SER A 255 12.73 2.28 -20.54
CA SER A 255 13.50 2.21 -21.77
C SER A 255 14.12 0.81 -21.85
N THR A 256 13.62 -0.02 -22.76
CA THR A 256 14.32 -1.23 -23.18
C THR A 256 15.69 -0.83 -23.74
N PRO A 257 16.79 -1.51 -23.38
CA PRO A 257 18.07 -1.26 -24.03
C PRO A 257 17.92 -1.65 -25.50
N SER A 258 18.09 -0.71 -26.44
CA SER A 258 18.19 -1.09 -27.85
C SER A 258 19.47 -1.90 -28.00
N HIS A 259 19.35 -3.19 -28.30
CA HIS A 259 20.46 -3.97 -28.84
C HIS A 259 20.88 -3.29 -30.15
N LYS A 260 21.93 -2.47 -30.09
CA LYS A 260 22.67 -2.10 -31.30
C LYS A 260 23.45 -3.34 -31.70
N SER A 261 22.89 -4.12 -32.61
CA SER A 261 23.65 -5.09 -33.39
C SER A 261 24.73 -4.32 -34.13
N ARG A 262 25.97 -4.49 -33.69
CA ARG A 262 27.15 -3.99 -34.37
C ARG A 262 27.39 -4.90 -35.58
N VAL A 263 27.00 -4.44 -36.76
CA VAL A 263 27.48 -5.00 -38.02
C VAL A 263 28.78 -4.30 -38.35
N GLN A 264 29.88 -5.03 -38.23
CA GLN A 264 31.08 -4.89 -39.05
C GLN A 264 31.81 -6.22 -39.03
#